data_AF-R3TXY7-F1
#
_entry.id   AF-R3TXY7-F1
#
_cell.length_a   1.000
_cell.length_b   1.000
_cell.length_c   1.000
_cell.angle_alpha   90.00
_cell.angle_beta   90.00
_cell.angle_gamma   90.00
#
_symmetry.space_group_name_H-M   'P 1'
#
loop_
_entity.id
_entity.type
_entity.pdbx_description
1 polymer ?
#
loop_
_entity_poly.entity_id
_entity_poly.type
_entity_poly.pdbx_seq_one_letter_code
_entity_poly.pdbx_strand_id
1 'polypeptide(L)'
;MEESEMNYYMKEQKPRIEKFLKYNYNNIKSVTLTQANKNPMGGFSIKGYVNENKNLKISVPASLESDIEYVNGLADPFFEKNYKFPGQDTKSVSEIEAEEKTTMSSSARMSLWKEKYGSKTT
;
A
#
# COMPACT_ATOMS: atom_id res chain seq x y z
N MET A 1 2.77 16.82 20.68
CA MET A 1 2.75 16.21 19.34
C MET A 1 2.30 17.30 18.42
N GLU A 2 3.25 17.81 17.66
CA GLU A 2 3.05 18.98 16.83
C GLU A 2 2.42 18.56 15.49
N GLU A 3 1.62 19.45 14.90
CA GLU A 3 0.99 19.23 13.59
C GLU A 3 2.03 18.92 12.49
N SER A 4 3.24 19.46 12.63
CA SER A 4 4.38 19.24 11.73
C SER A 4 4.85 17.79 11.72
N GLU A 5 4.90 17.11 12.87
CA GLU A 5 5.33 15.71 12.99
C GLU A 5 4.34 14.78 12.31
N MET A 6 3.03 15.02 12.52
CA MET A 6 1.97 14.23 11.88
C MET A 6 1.97 14.41 10.36
N ASN A 7 2.21 15.62 9.86
CA ASN A 7 2.30 15.89 8.44
C ASN A 7 3.55 15.27 7.80
N TYR A 8 4.68 15.26 8.50
CA TYR A 8 5.89 14.57 8.05
C TYR A 8 5.66 13.06 7.95
N TYR A 9 5.16 12.44 9.02
CA TYR A 9 4.82 11.01 9.03
C TYR A 9 3.80 10.66 7.94
N MET A 10 2.75 11.46 7.74
CA MET A 10 1.77 11.23 6.67
C MET A 10 2.42 11.21 5.28
N LYS A 11 3.41 12.09 5.02
CA LYS A 11 4.15 12.10 3.76
C LYS A 11 5.02 10.85 3.60
N GLU A 12 5.68 10.44 4.67
CA GLU A 12 6.53 9.25 4.69
C GLU A 12 5.73 7.95 4.46
N GLN A 13 4.54 7.87 5.04
CA GLN A 13 3.67 6.69 4.93
C GLN A 13 2.82 6.64 3.66
N LYS A 14 2.70 7.76 2.92
CA LYS A 14 1.98 7.81 1.64
C LYS A 14 2.35 6.68 0.67
N PRO A 15 3.64 6.42 0.36
CA PRO A 15 4.02 5.31 -0.53
C PRO A 15 3.58 3.93 0.01
N ARG A 16 3.58 3.70 1.32
CA ARG A 16 3.13 2.42 1.92
C ARG A 16 1.62 2.23 1.75
N ILE A 17 0.83 3.26 2.02
CA ILE A 17 -0.64 3.26 1.79
C ILE A 17 -0.94 3.02 0.30
N GLU A 18 -0.23 3.71 -0.60
CA GLU A 18 -0.39 3.52 -2.04
C GLU A 18 -0.06 2.09 -2.48
N LYS A 19 1.05 1.53 -1.99
CA LYS A 19 1.46 0.17 -2.28
C LYS A 19 0.41 -0.84 -1.84
N PHE A 20 -0.05 -0.76 -0.59
CA PHE A 20 -1.09 -1.63 -0.05
C PHE A 20 -2.35 -1.60 -0.93
N LEU A 21 -2.86 -0.41 -1.25
CA LEU A 21 -4.11 -0.25 -2.00
C LEU A 21 -3.95 -0.76 -3.44
N LYS A 22 -2.89 -0.36 -4.15
CA LYS A 22 -2.63 -0.76 -5.54
C LYS A 22 -2.36 -2.25 -5.67
N TYR A 23 -1.73 -2.86 -4.66
CA TYR A 23 -1.47 -4.30 -4.67
C TYR A 23 -2.74 -5.10 -4.38
N ASN A 24 -3.49 -4.76 -3.32
CA ASN A 24 -4.63 -5.58 -2.86
C ASN A 24 -5.95 -5.32 -3.60
N TYR A 25 -6.11 -4.18 -4.27
CA TYR A 25 -7.36 -3.80 -4.94
C TYR A 25 -7.14 -3.43 -6.41
N ASN A 26 -8.04 -3.89 -7.26
CA ASN A 26 -8.12 -3.48 -8.65
C ASN A 26 -8.61 -2.04 -8.76
N ASN A 27 -8.35 -1.40 -9.91
CA ASN A 27 -8.87 -0.09 -10.25
C ASN A 27 -8.49 1.06 -9.29
N ILE A 28 -7.41 0.91 -8.52
CA ILE A 28 -6.78 2.03 -7.79
C ILE A 28 -5.80 2.74 -8.73
N LYS A 29 -6.15 3.94 -9.18
CA LYS A 29 -5.35 4.79 -10.07
C LYS A 29 -4.54 5.84 -9.30
N SER A 30 -5.17 6.49 -8.31
CA SER A 30 -4.55 7.54 -7.51
C SER A 30 -4.99 7.45 -6.05
N VAL A 31 -4.14 7.94 -5.14
CA VAL A 31 -4.45 8.08 -3.71
C VAL A 31 -4.10 9.50 -3.29
N THR A 32 -5.06 10.18 -2.67
CA THR A 32 -4.88 11.53 -2.14
C THR A 32 -5.05 11.50 -0.63
N LEU A 33 -3.97 11.80 0.10
CA LEU A 33 -4.02 12.02 1.53
C LEU A 33 -4.38 13.49 1.79
N THR A 34 -5.25 13.72 2.77
CA THR A 34 -5.83 15.05 3.03
C THR A 34 -5.36 15.64 4.35
N GLN A 35 -5.31 14.82 5.40
CA GLN A 35 -4.99 15.27 6.75
C GLN A 35 -4.68 14.09 7.64
N ALA A 36 -3.88 14.36 8.66
CA ALA A 36 -3.59 13.44 9.73
C ALA A 36 -4.25 13.98 11.01
N ASN A 37 -5.16 13.20 11.59
CA ASN A 37 -6.01 13.63 12.70
C ASN A 37 -5.78 12.77 13.93
N LYS A 38 -5.74 13.45 15.09
CA LYS A 38 -5.76 12.80 16.40
C LYS A 38 -7.18 12.76 16.95
N ASN A 39 -7.59 11.61 17.48
CA ASN A 39 -8.85 11.47 18.18
C ASN A 39 -8.69 11.90 19.66
N PRO A 40 -9.80 12.20 20.37
CA PRO A 40 -9.74 12.62 21.77
C PRO A 40 -9.09 11.60 22.72
N MET A 41 -9.11 10.31 22.36
CA MET A 41 -8.45 9.23 23.11
C MET A 41 -6.97 9.04 22.76
N GLY A 42 -6.40 9.96 21.98
CA GLY A 42 -4.99 9.95 21.61
C GLY A 42 -4.63 9.11 20.39
N GLY A 43 -5.56 8.34 19.83
CA GLY A 43 -5.37 7.57 18.60
C GLY A 43 -5.21 8.47 17.38
N PHE A 44 -4.40 8.03 16.43
CA PHE A 44 -4.00 8.82 15.26
C PHE A 44 -4.48 8.14 13.98
N SER A 45 -4.91 8.93 13.00
CA SER A 45 -5.39 8.42 11.72
C SER A 45 -5.08 9.34 10.55
N ILE A 46 -4.75 8.76 9.40
CA ILE A 46 -4.54 9.47 8.15
C ILE A 46 -5.81 9.33 7.30
N LYS A 47 -6.37 10.46 6.87
CA LYS A 47 -7.56 10.51 6.03
C LYS A 47 -7.20 10.81 4.58
N GLY A 48 -7.94 10.22 3.65
CA GLY A 48 -7.76 10.46 2.23
C GLY A 48 -8.92 9.94 1.40
N TYR A 49 -8.69 9.86 0.09
CA TYR A 49 -9.59 9.23 -0.87
C TYR A 49 -8.81 8.69 -2.08
N VAL A 50 -9.44 7.79 -2.84
CA VAL A 50 -8.83 7.20 -4.05
C VAL A 50 -9.51 7.69 -5.33
N ASN A 51 -8.80 7.58 -6.44
CA ASN A 51 -9.30 7.88 -7.80
C ASN A 51 -9.90 9.28 -7.96
N GLU A 52 -9.36 10.26 -7.23
CA GLU A 52 -9.86 11.65 -7.18
C GLU A 52 -11.34 11.76 -6.75
N ASN A 53 -11.93 10.69 -6.25
CA ASN A 53 -13.33 10.62 -5.88
C ASN A 53 -13.46 10.72 -4.35
N LYS A 54 -13.89 11.88 -3.86
CA LYS A 54 -14.06 12.16 -2.42
C LYS A 54 -15.07 11.25 -1.71
N ASN A 55 -15.88 10.48 -2.45
CA ASN A 55 -16.77 9.47 -1.87
C ASN A 55 -16.02 8.17 -1.53
N LEU A 56 -14.95 7.84 -2.25
CA LEU A 56 -14.11 6.67 -2.01
C LEU A 56 -13.08 6.97 -0.91
N LYS A 57 -13.58 7.26 0.29
CA LYS A 57 -12.78 7.71 1.44
C LYS A 57 -11.96 6.56 2.02
N ILE A 58 -10.78 6.91 2.49
CA ILE A 58 -9.93 6.04 3.31
C ILE A 58 -9.66 6.71 4.65
N SER A 59 -9.63 5.91 5.72
CA SER A 59 -9.26 6.34 7.07
C SER A 59 -8.32 5.33 7.69
N VAL A 60 -7.01 5.60 7.63
CA VAL A 60 -5.98 4.64 8.02
C VAL A 60 -5.58 4.88 9.47
N PRO A 61 -5.83 3.94 10.40
CA PRO A 61 -5.26 4.01 11.74
C PRO A 61 -3.73 4.01 11.64
N ALA A 62 -3.07 4.84 12.43
CA ALA A 62 -1.63 4.99 12.37
C ALA A 62 -1.03 5.22 13.76
N SER A 63 0.25 4.90 13.89
CA SER A 63 1.08 5.21 15.05
C SER A 63 2.41 5.76 14.56
N LEU A 64 2.89 6.87 15.14
CA LEU A 64 4.17 7.46 14.75
C LEU A 64 5.37 6.52 15.00
N GLU A 65 5.18 5.49 15.83
CA GLU A 65 6.23 4.53 16.21
C GLU A 65 6.30 3.33 15.25
N SER A 66 5.38 3.22 14.29
CA SER A 66 5.31 2.06 13.40
C SER A 66 4.93 2.43 11.97
N ASP A 67 5.49 1.69 11.04
CA ASP A 67 5.11 1.72 9.64
C ASP A 67 3.70 1.16 9.41
N ILE A 68 3.03 1.67 8.39
CA ILE A 68 1.72 1.18 7.96
C ILE A 68 1.91 -0.14 7.21
N GLU A 69 1.33 -1.19 7.76
CA GLU A 69 1.24 -2.52 7.13
C GLU A 69 -0.11 -2.76 6.45
N TYR A 70 -1.19 -2.18 6.96
CA TYR A 70 -2.56 -2.43 6.49
C TYR A 70 -3.38 -1.15 6.37
N VAL A 71 -4.32 -1.12 5.41
CA VAL A 71 -5.32 -0.06 5.27
C VAL A 71 -6.72 -0.59 5.56
N ASN A 72 -7.23 -0.30 6.76
CA ASN A 72 -8.47 -0.92 7.26
C ASN A 72 -9.72 -0.03 7.15
N GLY A 73 -9.58 1.29 7.00
CA GLY A 73 -10.74 2.20 6.89
C GLY A 73 -11.30 2.30 5.48
N LEU A 74 -11.74 1.18 4.90
CA LEU A 74 -12.23 1.04 3.53
C LEU A 74 -13.72 0.66 3.53
N ALA A 75 -14.60 1.63 3.74
CA ALA A 75 -16.02 1.36 3.96
C ALA A 75 -16.89 1.36 2.67
N ASP A 76 -16.38 1.90 1.57
CA ASP A 76 -17.17 2.02 0.33
C ASP A 76 -17.28 0.66 -0.40
N PRO A 77 -18.46 0.28 -0.94
CA PRO A 77 -18.64 -0.97 -1.70
C PRO A 77 -17.69 -1.14 -2.89
N PHE A 78 -17.12 -0.04 -3.39
CA PHE A 78 -16.03 -0.07 -4.37
C PHE A 78 -14.90 -1.00 -3.94
N PHE A 79 -14.48 -0.99 -2.67
CA PHE A 79 -13.33 -1.78 -2.23
C PHE A 79 -13.62 -3.28 -2.23
N GLU A 80 -14.78 -3.70 -1.74
CA GLU A 80 -15.20 -5.11 -1.77
C GLU A 80 -15.28 -5.63 -3.20
N LYS A 81 -15.96 -4.89 -4.10
CA LYS A 81 -16.10 -5.27 -5.51
C LYS A 81 -14.77 -5.37 -6.26
N ASN A 82 -13.77 -4.59 -5.84
CA ASN A 82 -12.47 -4.51 -6.52
C ASN A 82 -11.38 -5.28 -5.78
N TYR A 83 -11.70 -6.03 -4.73
CA TYR A 83 -10.70 -6.81 -4.01
C TYR A 83 -10.09 -7.90 -4.90
N LYS A 84 -8.75 -8.04 -4.90
CA LYS A 84 -8.04 -8.94 -5.84
C LYS A 84 -8.04 -10.40 -5.43
N PHE A 85 -8.19 -10.70 -4.14
CA PHE A 85 -7.97 -12.04 -3.59
C PHE A 85 -9.23 -12.57 -2.89
N PRO A 86 -10.35 -12.78 -3.61
CA PRO A 86 -11.59 -13.25 -2.99
C PRO A 86 -11.38 -14.55 -2.22
N GLY A 87 -11.80 -14.57 -0.95
CA GLY A 87 -11.62 -15.71 -0.05
C GLY A 87 -10.23 -15.80 0.61
N GLN A 88 -9.39 -14.79 0.47
CA GLN A 88 -8.10 -14.66 1.16
C GLN A 88 -8.03 -13.33 1.92
N ASP A 89 -7.05 -13.20 2.80
CA ASP A 89 -6.77 -11.96 3.51
C ASP A 89 -5.92 -11.01 2.65
N THR A 90 -6.01 -9.70 2.90
CA THR A 90 -5.13 -8.70 2.29
C THR A 90 -3.69 -8.95 2.73
N LYS A 91 -2.73 -8.77 1.82
CA LYS A 91 -1.32 -8.82 2.16
C LYS A 91 -0.87 -7.50 2.78
N SER A 92 -0.08 -7.60 3.84
CA SER A 92 0.64 -6.46 4.42
C SER A 92 1.65 -5.87 3.44
N VAL A 93 2.05 -4.62 3.68
CA VAL A 93 3.12 -3.96 2.91
C VAL A 93 4.42 -4.76 2.95
N SER A 94 4.79 -5.33 4.10
CA SER A 94 6.02 -6.13 4.23
C SER A 94 5.95 -7.44 3.44
N GLU A 95 4.81 -8.12 3.42
CA GLU A 95 4.61 -9.31 2.57
C GLU A 95 4.72 -8.98 1.09
N ILE A 96 4.09 -7.87 0.67
CA ILE A 96 4.18 -7.38 -0.71
C ILE A 96 5.65 -7.14 -1.09
N GLU A 97 6.42 -6.48 -0.22
CA GLU A 97 7.84 -6.20 -0.47
C GLU A 97 8.70 -7.45 -0.52
N ALA A 98 8.40 -8.45 0.31
CA ALA A 98 9.10 -9.73 0.28
C ALA A 98 8.84 -10.48 -1.05
N GLU A 99 7.61 -10.44 -1.55
CA GLU A 99 7.24 -11.03 -2.84
C GLU A 99 7.88 -10.28 -4.01
N GLU A 100 7.87 -8.95 -4.00
CA GLU A 100 8.56 -8.12 -5.00
C GLU A 100 10.06 -8.44 -5.03
N LYS A 101 10.73 -8.54 -3.87
CA LYS A 101 12.15 -8.91 -3.80
C LYS A 101 12.40 -10.34 -4.30
N THR A 102 11.52 -11.28 -3.97
CA THR A 102 11.64 -12.68 -4.40
C THR A 102 11.44 -12.83 -5.90
N THR A 103 10.44 -12.16 -6.46
CA THR A 103 10.17 -12.15 -7.91
C THR A 103 11.29 -11.45 -8.68
N MET A 104 11.82 -10.33 -8.18
CA MET A 104 12.99 -9.66 -8.75
C MET A 104 14.24 -10.55 -8.72
N SER A 105 14.51 -11.24 -7.60
CA SER A 105 15.63 -12.18 -7.47
C SER A 105 15.51 -13.33 -8.45
N SER A 106 14.33 -13.95 -8.56
CA SER A 106 14.05 -15.01 -9.53
C SER A 106 14.20 -14.52 -10.98
N SER A 107 13.68 -13.33 -11.30
CA SER A 107 13.83 -12.73 -12.63
C SER A 107 15.29 -12.42 -12.96
N ALA A 108 16.05 -11.86 -12.02
CA ALA A 108 17.48 -11.57 -12.20
C ALA A 108 18.29 -12.85 -12.44
N ARG A 109 18.00 -13.91 -11.66
CA ARG A 109 18.60 -15.25 -11.85
C ARG A 109 18.26 -15.83 -13.22
N MET A 110 17.01 -15.70 -13.67
CA MET A 110 16.59 -16.16 -14.99
C MET A 110 17.28 -15.40 -16.13
N SER A 111 17.42 -14.08 -16.01
CA SER A 111 18.14 -13.26 -16.99
C SER A 111 19.62 -13.64 -17.08
N LEU A 112 20.30 -13.78 -15.94
CA LEU A 112 21.69 -14.25 -15.88
C LEU A 112 21.86 -15.64 -16.48
N TRP A 113 20.91 -16.55 -16.23
CA TRP A 113 20.93 -17.88 -16.84
C TRP A 113 20.79 -17.81 -18.35
N LYS A 114 19.86 -17.00 -18.87
CA LYS A 114 19.69 -16.80 -20.32
C LYS A 114 20.92 -16.18 -20.98
N GLU A 115 21.57 -15.21 -20.35
CA GLU A 115 22.81 -14.61 -20.87
C GLU A 115 23.95 -15.65 -20.92
N LYS A 116 24.15 -16.39 -19.83
CA LYS A 116 25.28 -17.32 -19.70
C LYS A 116 25.09 -18.63 -20.48
N TYR A 117 23.86 -19.11 -20.62
CA TYR A 117 23.57 -20.44 -21.15
C TYR A 117 22.56 -20.44 -22.31
N GLY A 118 21.87 -19.32 -22.58
CA GLY A 118 20.85 -19.23 -23.63
C GLY A 118 21.37 -19.07 -25.06
N SER A 119 22.66 -18.79 -25.26
CA SER A 119 23.29 -18.70 -26.60
C SER A 119 23.61 -20.06 -27.26
N LYS A 120 23.31 -21.21 -26.63
CA LYS A 120 23.67 -22.53 -27.20
C LYS A 120 22.58 -23.20 -28.04
N THR A 121 21.49 -22.51 -28.35
CA THR A 121 20.45 -23.04 -29.25
C THR A 121 20.07 -22.02 -30.31
N THR A 122 20.89 -21.90 -31.34
CA THR A 122 20.55 -21.81 -32.79
C THR A 122 21.85 -21.74 -33.56
#